data_AF-A0A1I6IRE5-F1
#
_entry.id   AF-A0A1I6IRE5-F1
#
_cell.length_a   1.000
_cell.length_b   1.000
_cell.length_c   1.000
_cell.angle_alpha   90.00
_cell.angle_beta   90.00
_cell.angle_gamma   90.00
#
_symmetry.space_group_name_H-M   'P 1'
#
loop_
_entity.id
_entity.type
_entity.pdbx_description
1 polymer ?
#
loop_
_entity_poly.entity_id
_entity_poly.type
_entity_poly.pdbx_seq_one_letter_code
_entity_poly.pdbx_strand_id
1 'polypeptide(L)' 'MEPGIVFALAWAVLALVGGVLLVVRRRWLADTITAERQSTVARAGARGPSPRVFLIVGLVFAAMGLFIIVWWASAAL' A
#
# COMPACT_ATOMS: atom_id res chain seq x y z
N MET A 1 -5.84 -8.26 27.39
CA MET A 1 -4.77 -7.97 26.41
C MET A 1 -4.23 -6.59 26.71
N GLU A 2 -2.92 -6.39 26.71
CA GLU A 2 -2.34 -5.07 26.96
C GLU A 2 -2.79 -4.09 25.86
N PRO A 3 -3.20 -2.85 26.20
CA PRO A 3 -3.73 -1.89 25.22
C PRO A 3 -2.73 -1.57 24.09
N GLY A 4 -1.41 -1.65 24.36
CA GLY A 4 -0.38 -1.49 23.33
C GLY A 4 -0.40 -2.57 22.25
N ILE A 5 -0.78 -3.80 22.59
CA ILE A 5 -0.88 -4.92 21.66
C ILE A 5 -2.05 -4.72 20.68
N VAL A 6 -3.20 -4.28 21.21
CA VAL A 6 -4.40 -4.03 20.40
C VAL A 6 -4.16 -2.88 19.42
N PHE A 7 -3.45 -1.83 19.87
CA PHE A 7 -3.05 -0.71 19.00
C PHE A 7 -2.14 -1.18 17.86
N ALA A 8 -1.10 -1.95 18.16
CA ALA A 8 -0.18 -2.48 17.15
C ALA A 8 -0.90 -3.37 16.12
N LEU A 9 -1.83 -4.22 16.58
CA LEU A 9 -2.62 -5.09 15.72
C LEU A 9 -3.52 -4.30 14.76
N ALA A 10 -4.20 -3.26 15.26
CA ALA A 10 -5.04 -2.40 14.42
C ALA A 10 -4.22 -1.72 13.30
N TRP A 11 -3.01 -1.25 13.62
CA TRP A 11 -2.09 -0.67 12.65
C TRP A 11 -1.55 -1.69 11.66
N ALA A 12 -1.25 -2.91 12.11
CA ALA A 12 -0.84 -3.99 11.23
C ALA A 12 -1.92 -4.32 10.20
N VAL A 13 -3.18 -4.40 10.63
CA VAL A 13 -4.32 -4.64 9.73
C VAL A 13 -4.48 -3.50 8.73
N LEU A 14 -4.43 -2.24 9.17
CA LEU A 14 -4.50 -1.09 8.28
C LEU A 14 -3.37 -1.09 7.25
N ALA A 15 -2.15 -1.41 7.68
CA ALA A 15 -1.00 -1.47 6.78
C ALA A 15 -1.16 -2.58 5.74
N LEU A 16 -1.63 -3.75 6.15
CA LEU A 16 -1.85 -4.89 5.27
C LEU A 16 -2.95 -4.59 4.24
N VAL A 17 -4.08 -4.04 4.69
CA VAL A 17 -5.20 -3.67 3.83
C VAL A 17 -4.78 -2.59 2.83
N GLY A 18 -4.10 -1.54 3.29
CA GLY A 18 -3.60 -0.48 2.42
C GLY A 18 -2.59 -0.99 1.39
N GLY A 19 -1.65 -1.84 1.81
CA GLY A 19 -0.67 -2.46 0.94
C GLY A 19 -1.29 -3.33 -0.16
N VAL A 20 -2.24 -4.20 0.22
CA VAL A 20 -2.97 -5.06 -0.74
C VAL A 20 -3.79 -4.22 -1.72
N LEU A 21 -4.48 -3.18 -1.24
CA LEU A 21 -5.25 -2.28 -2.10
C LEU A 21 -4.37 -1.61 -3.17
N LEU A 22 -3.18 -1.13 -2.78
CA LEU A 22 -2.21 -0.55 -3.72
C LEU A 22 -1.75 -1.56 -4.78
N VAL A 23 -1.50 -2.80 -4.39
CA VAL A 23 -1.06 -3.87 -5.30
C VAL A 23 -2.17 -4.29 -6.28
N VAL A 24 -3.41 -4.42 -5.79
CA VAL A 24 -4.58 -4.83 -6.59
C VAL A 24 -5.00 -3.72 -7.55
N ARG A 25 -5.10 -2.48 -7.05
CA ARG A 25 -5.51 -1.32 -7.87
C ARG A 25 -4.38 -0.72 -8.71
N ARG A 26 -3.19 -1.31 -8.74
CA ARG A 26 -2.05 -0.81 -9.52
C ARG A 26 -2.37 -0.58 -10.99
N ARG A 27 -3.18 -1.47 -11.60
CA ARG A 27 -3.55 -1.40 -13.02
C ARG A 27 -4.52 -0.25 -13.24
N TRP A 28 -5.57 -0.20 -12.41
CA TRP A 28 -6.54 0.90 -12.44
C TRP A 28 -5.87 2.27 -12.27
N LEU A 29 -4.94 2.41 -11.31
CA LEU A 29 -4.14 3.64 -11.13
C LEU A 29 -3.30 3.98 -12.36
N ALA A 30 -2.67 2.99 -12.99
CA ALA A 30 -1.90 3.20 -14.22
C ALA A 30 -2.80 3.66 -15.37
N ASP A 31 -3.99 3.09 -15.49
CA ASP A 31 -4.99 3.44 -16.50
C ASP A 31 -5.55 4.84 -16.23
N THR A 32 -5.80 5.22 -14.97
CA THR A 32 -6.25 6.58 -14.63
C THR A 32 -5.16 7.61 -14.93
N ILE A 33 -3.91 7.33 -14.57
CA ILE A 33 -2.77 8.22 -14.89
C ILE A 33 -2.59 8.36 -16.41
N THR A 34 -2.82 7.28 -17.16
CA THR A 34 -2.71 7.31 -18.62
C THR A 34 -3.87 8.07 -19.25
N ALA A 35 -5.10 7.87 -18.78
CA ALA A 35 -6.28 8.62 -19.18
C ALA A 35 -6.15 10.12 -18.87
N GLU A 36 -5.64 10.48 -17.68
CA GLU A 36 -5.36 11.86 -17.28
C GLU A 36 -4.30 12.52 -18.19
N ARG A 37 -3.29 11.76 -18.63
CA ARG A 37 -2.28 12.25 -19.58
C ARG A 37 -2.84 12.44 -20.98
N GLN A 38 -3.78 11.61 -21.41
CA GLN A 38 -4.42 11.76 -22.72
C GLN A 38 -5.52 12.83 -22.72
N SER A 39 -6.21 13.06 -21.60
CA SER A 39 -7.12 14.21 -21.46
C SER A 39 -6.35 15.53 -21.35
N THR A 40 -5.16 15.50 -20.76
CA THR A 40 -4.29 16.66 -20.55
C THR A 40 -3.17 16.74 -21.60
N VAL A 41 -3.52 16.81 -22.88
CA VAL A 41 -2.57 17.12 -23.98
C VAL A 41 -1.87 18.48 -23.78
N ALA A 42 -2.33 19.32 -22.84
CA ALA A 42 -1.81 20.66 -22.59
C ALA A 42 -0.68 20.79 -21.53
N ARG A 43 -0.34 19.75 -20.74
CA ARG A 43 0.76 19.84 -19.74
C ARG A 43 1.90 18.89 -20.08
N ALA A 44 2.65 19.24 -21.13
CA ALA A 44 3.97 18.71 -21.40
C ALA A 44 4.91 19.00 -20.20
N GLY A 45 5.00 18.08 -19.24
CA GLY A 45 5.98 18.18 -18.15
C GLY A 45 5.69 17.40 -16.88
N ALA A 46 4.42 17.10 -16.56
CA ALA A 46 4.10 16.41 -15.31
C ALA A 46 4.29 14.89 -15.46
N ARG A 47 5.52 14.40 -15.22
CA ARG A 47 5.77 12.96 -15.05
C ARG A 47 5.13 12.50 -13.72
N GLY A 48 3.88 12.04 -13.77
CA GLY A 48 3.23 11.38 -12.64
C GLY A 48 4.00 10.14 -12.16
N PRO A 49 3.85 9.72 -10.88
CA PRO A 49 4.57 8.59 -10.32
C PRO A 49 4.40 7.31 -11.13
N SER A 50 5.50 6.58 -11.35
CA SER A 50 5.48 5.32 -12.09
C SER A 50 4.62 4.27 -11.36
N PRO A 51 3.82 3.46 -12.09
CA PRO A 51 3.07 2.34 -11.50
C PRO A 51 3.91 1.37 -10.65
N ARG A 52 5.22 1.28 -10.93
CA ARG A 52 6.15 0.47 -10.12
C ARG A 52 6.33 1.00 -8.70
N VAL A 53 6.26 2.32 -8.51
CA VAL A 53 6.40 2.94 -7.18
C VAL A 53 5.26 2.51 -6.27
N PHE A 54 4.02 2.52 -6.78
CA PHE A 54 2.86 2.05 -6.02
C PHE A 54 2.95 0.57 -5.66
N LEU A 55 3.50 -0.26 -6.55
CA LEU A 55 3.73 -1.67 -6.26
C LEU A 55 4.77 -1.85 -5.14
N ILE A 56 5.90 -1.13 -5.21
CA ILE A 56 6.95 -1.19 -4.17
C ILE A 56 6.39 -0.75 -2.82
N VAL A 57 5.70 0.39 -2.76
CA VAL A 57 5.11 0.92 -1.52
C VAL A 57 4.07 -0.05 -0.95
N GLY A 58 3.19 -0.59 -1.79
CA GLY A 58 2.19 -1.57 -1.36
C GLY A 58 2.83 -2.85 -0.80
N LEU A 59 3.93 -3.31 -1.40
CA LEU A 59 4.67 -4.49 -0.95
C LEU A 59 5.34 -4.26 0.41
N VAL A 60 5.95 -3.08 0.62
CA VAL A 60 6.54 -2.70 1.91
C VAL A 60 5.49 -2.68 3.02
N PHE A 61 4.33 -2.08 2.74
CA PHE A 61 3.22 -2.04 3.70
C PHE A 61 2.69 -3.44 4.04
N ALA A 62 2.53 -4.31 3.05
CA ALA A 62 2.12 -5.69 3.27
C ALA A 62 3.15 -6.48 4.09
N ALA A 63 4.44 -6.33 3.80
CA ALA A 63 5.51 -6.98 4.55
C ALA A 63 5.55 -6.50 6.01
N MET A 64 5.36 -5.21 6.25
CA MET A 64 5.33 -4.64 7.60
C MET A 64 4.13 -5.14 8.42
N GLY A 65 2.92 -5.15 7.82
CA GLY A 65 1.73 -5.71 8.48
C GLY A 65 1.90 -7.20 8.80
N LEU A 66 2.44 -7.97 7.85
CA LEU A 66 2.70 -9.41 8.05
C LEU A 66 3.73 -9.64 9.16
N PHE A 67 4.81 -8.87 9.20
CA PHE A 67 5.83 -8.96 10.24
C PHE A 67 5.24 -8.76 11.64
N ILE A 68 4.39 -7.74 11.82
CA ILE A 68 3.76 -7.47 13.13
C ILE A 68 2.82 -8.62 13.53
N ILE A 69 2.05 -9.17 12.59
CA ILE A 69 1.16 -10.31 12.86
C ILE A 69 1.97 -11.55 13.28
N VAL A 70 3.05 -11.87 12.55
CA VAL A 70 3.91 -13.02 12.86
C VAL A 70 4.61 -12.83 14.20
N TRP A 71 5.17 -11.64 14.46
CA TRP A 71 5.76 -11.31 15.74
C TRP A 71 4.77 -11.51 16.89
N TRP A 72 3.56 -10.96 16.76
CA TRP A 72 2.52 -11.12 17.76
C TRP A 72 2.15 -12.59 18.00
N ALA A 73 1.96 -13.36 16.93
CA ALA A 73 1.67 -14.79 17.04
C ALA A 73 2.80 -15.57 17.72
N SER A 74 4.07 -15.21 17.46
CA SER A 74 5.23 -15.82 18.13
C SER A 74 5.38 -15.41 19.60
N ALA A 75 4.97 -14.19 19.96
CA ALA A 75 4.99 -13.71 21.34
C ALA A 75 3.83 -14.27 22.20
N ALA A 76 2.80 -14.82 21.55
CA ALA A 76 1.66 -15.48 22.20
C ALA A 76 1.84 -16.99 22.41
N LEU A 77 2.94 -17.57 21.90
CA LEU A 77 3.40 -18.95 22.14
C LEU A 77 4.34 -19.00 23.34
#